data_AF-A0AAU3P0S7-F1
#
_entry.id   AF-A0AAU3P0S7-F1
#
_cell.length_a   1.000
_cell.length_b   1.000
_cell.length_c   1.000
_cell.angle_alpha   90.00
_cell.angle_beta   90.00
_cell.angle_gamma   90.00
#
_symmetry.space_group_name_H-M   'P 1'
#
loop_
_entity.id
_entity.type
_entity.pdbx_description
1 polymer ?
#
loop_
_entity_poly.entity_id
_entity_poly.type
_entity_poly.pdbx_seq_one_letter_code
_entity_poly.pdbx_strand_id
1 'polypeptide(L)'
;MYAWPASEVPVLPGKGRDLRIHDTATDGLVTLEPGPVARIYVCGITPYDATHMGHAATYNAFDLVQRVWLDTKRQVHYVQNVTDVDDPLLERAIRDGVDWTGLAERETALFREDMTALRMLPPQHYIGAVEAIPGIVPLVERLRDMGAAYELEGDVYFSVESDPHFGQVSRLDAAAMRLLSAERGGDPDRPGKKNPLDPMLWMAAREGEPSWDGGSLGRGRPGWHIECVAIALDHLGMGFDVQGGGSDLAFPHHEMGASHAQVLTGEFPMAKAYVHAGMVALDGEKMSKSKGNLVFVSKLRRDGVDPAAIRLALLAHHYRADWEWTDQVLSDAVERLGRWRAAVSRPDGPSAAALVEEIREALTNDLDAPSALLAVDRWAALQTEQGGTDEGAPGVVSRAVDALLGVAL
;
A
#
# COMPACT_ATOMS: atom_id res chain seq x y z
N MET A 1 15.19 0.46 8.81
CA MET A 1 15.61 -0.84 8.19
C MET A 1 16.06 -0.67 6.73
N TYR A 2 16.59 -1.73 6.09
CA TYR A 2 16.87 -1.72 4.63
C TYR A 2 15.61 -2.11 3.83
N ALA A 3 15.26 -1.30 2.83
CA ALA A 3 14.27 -1.66 1.81
C ALA A 3 14.84 -2.70 0.81
N TRP A 4 14.34 -2.72 -0.42
CA TRP A 4 14.82 -3.55 -1.53
C TRP A 4 15.49 -2.70 -2.62
N PRO A 5 16.31 -3.29 -3.51
CA PRO A 5 16.93 -2.52 -4.60
C PRO A 5 15.89 -1.98 -5.59
N ALA A 6 16.10 -0.74 -6.03
CA ALA A 6 15.25 -0.11 -7.04
C ALA A 6 15.58 -0.65 -8.44
N SER A 7 14.55 -0.83 -9.26
CA SER A 7 14.72 -0.97 -10.72
C SER A 7 14.96 0.41 -11.33
N GLU A 8 15.80 0.49 -12.37
CA GLU A 8 15.93 1.72 -13.15
C GLU A 8 14.61 1.99 -13.90
N VAL A 9 14.09 3.21 -13.79
CA VAL A 9 12.88 3.63 -14.52
C VAL A 9 13.32 4.38 -15.78
N PRO A 10 13.09 3.83 -16.99
CA PRO A 10 13.52 4.47 -18.22
C PRO A 10 12.87 5.85 -18.42
N VAL A 11 13.65 6.80 -18.93
CA VAL A 11 13.11 8.12 -19.30
C VAL A 11 12.37 8.02 -20.63
N LEU A 12 11.10 8.42 -20.62
CA LEU A 12 10.27 8.50 -21.82
C LEU A 12 10.34 9.88 -22.48
N PRO A 13 10.17 9.94 -23.82
CA PRO A 13 9.96 11.20 -24.52
C PRO A 13 8.67 11.89 -24.05
N GLY A 14 8.67 13.22 -24.05
CA GLY A 14 7.55 14.01 -23.52
C GLY A 14 7.52 14.05 -21.99
N LYS A 15 6.37 14.46 -21.45
CA LYS A 15 6.12 14.62 -20.02
C LYS A 15 4.73 14.07 -19.69
N GLY A 16 4.63 13.34 -18.58
CA GLY A 16 3.37 12.85 -18.06
C GLY A 16 2.43 13.97 -17.60
N ARG A 17 1.24 13.57 -17.14
CA ARG A 17 0.19 14.48 -16.64
C ARG A 17 0.00 14.27 -15.14
N ASP A 18 -0.57 15.26 -14.47
CA ASP A 18 -0.90 15.12 -13.05
C ASP A 18 -1.95 14.02 -12.86
N LEU A 19 -1.82 13.29 -11.75
CA LEU A 19 -2.64 12.11 -11.46
C LEU A 19 -4.01 12.54 -10.96
N ARG A 20 -5.07 12.11 -11.65
CA ARG A 20 -6.43 12.14 -11.10
C ARG A 20 -6.72 10.79 -10.47
N ILE A 21 -7.09 10.76 -9.20
CA ILE A 21 -7.28 9.51 -8.45
C ILE A 21 -8.49 9.61 -7.52
N HIS A 22 -9.13 8.49 -7.26
CA HIS A 22 -10.22 8.42 -6.29
C HIS A 22 -9.70 8.64 -4.88
N ASP A 23 -10.29 9.61 -4.19
CA ASP A 23 -10.07 9.86 -2.77
C ASP A 23 -11.29 9.35 -1.98
N THR A 24 -11.02 8.48 -1.01
CA THR A 24 -12.06 7.87 -0.17
C THR A 24 -12.77 8.89 0.71
N ALA A 25 -12.08 9.94 1.16
CA ALA A 25 -12.69 10.97 2.01
C ALA A 25 -13.71 11.83 1.23
N THR A 26 -13.44 12.16 -0.03
CA THR A 26 -14.40 12.87 -0.89
C THR A 26 -15.40 11.97 -1.61
N ASP A 27 -15.17 10.65 -1.63
CA ASP A 27 -15.92 9.68 -2.46
C ASP A 27 -15.98 10.11 -3.93
N GLY A 28 -14.83 10.55 -4.44
CA GLY A 28 -14.75 11.18 -5.74
C GLY A 28 -13.32 11.27 -6.28
N LEU A 29 -13.22 11.64 -7.55
CA LEU A 29 -11.93 11.85 -8.20
C LEU A 29 -11.37 13.22 -7.84
N VAL A 30 -10.14 13.25 -7.35
CA VAL A 30 -9.36 14.46 -7.09
C VAL A 30 -8.14 14.50 -7.99
N THR A 31 -7.70 15.69 -8.39
CA THR A 31 -6.43 15.86 -9.11
C THR A 31 -5.35 16.19 -8.11
N LEU A 32 -4.31 15.35 -8.04
CA LEU A 32 -3.17 15.57 -7.18
C LEU A 32 -2.11 16.36 -7.94
N GLU A 33 -1.86 17.58 -7.47
CA GLU A 33 -0.83 18.49 -8.00
C GLU A 33 0.31 18.65 -6.98
N PRO A 34 1.13 17.61 -6.74
CA PRO A 34 2.25 17.72 -5.82
C PRO A 34 3.23 18.81 -6.27
N GLY A 35 4.10 19.24 -5.36
CA GLY A 35 5.22 20.13 -5.69
C GLY A 35 6.31 19.41 -6.50
N PRO A 36 7.55 19.92 -6.49
CA PRO A 36 8.70 19.24 -7.12
C PRO A 36 8.94 17.81 -6.57
N VAL A 37 8.48 17.56 -5.33
CA VAL A 37 8.52 16.27 -4.65
C VAL A 37 7.09 15.86 -4.31
N ALA A 38 6.64 14.72 -4.80
CA ALA A 38 5.38 14.09 -4.41
C ALA A 38 5.61 13.20 -3.18
N ARG A 39 4.79 13.36 -2.14
CA ARG A 39 4.96 12.71 -0.84
C ARG A 39 3.87 11.66 -0.62
N ILE A 40 4.26 10.42 -0.39
CA ILE A 40 3.33 9.29 -0.23
C ILE A 40 3.73 8.41 0.95
N TYR A 41 2.73 8.06 1.76
CA TYR A 41 2.82 7.03 2.77
C TYR A 41 1.94 5.86 2.35
N VAL A 42 2.44 4.63 2.40
CA VAL A 42 1.62 3.42 2.20
C VAL A 42 1.80 2.50 3.41
N CYS A 43 0.69 2.08 4.02
CA CYS A 43 0.75 1.11 5.10
C CYS A 43 1.39 -0.21 4.62
N GLY A 44 2.41 -0.64 5.37
CA GLY A 44 3.16 -1.85 5.09
C GLY A 44 2.49 -3.12 5.59
N ILE A 45 3.25 -4.21 5.55
CA ILE A 45 2.80 -5.51 6.02
C ILE A 45 2.94 -5.65 7.55
N THR A 46 2.11 -6.50 8.13
CA THR A 46 2.45 -7.19 9.38
C THR A 46 3.14 -8.51 8.99
N PRO A 47 4.45 -8.71 9.29
CA PRO A 47 5.26 -9.78 8.70
C PRO A 47 5.09 -11.12 9.44
N TYR A 48 3.85 -11.60 9.55
CA TYR A 48 3.52 -12.90 10.16
C TYR A 48 3.32 -14.03 9.12
N ASP A 49 3.35 -13.69 7.83
CA ASP A 49 3.28 -14.62 6.71
C ASP A 49 3.90 -14.04 5.43
N ALA A 50 4.02 -14.88 4.41
CA ALA A 50 4.56 -14.53 3.10
C ALA A 50 3.62 -13.60 2.30
N THR A 51 4.20 -12.88 1.33
CA THR A 51 3.47 -11.98 0.42
C THR A 51 2.44 -12.74 -0.42
N HIS A 52 1.15 -12.54 -0.14
CA HIS A 52 0.07 -13.05 -0.98
C HIS A 52 -0.36 -12.06 -2.07
N MET A 53 -1.20 -12.49 -3.02
CA MET A 53 -1.66 -11.65 -4.13
C MET A 53 -2.38 -10.37 -3.70
N GLY A 54 -3.13 -10.40 -2.59
CA GLY A 54 -3.67 -9.17 -1.98
C GLY A 54 -2.60 -8.09 -1.72
N HIS A 55 -1.53 -8.42 -1.01
CA HIS A 55 -0.40 -7.50 -0.80
C HIS A 55 0.21 -7.03 -2.12
N ALA A 56 0.48 -7.98 -3.04
CA ALA A 56 1.06 -7.65 -4.33
C ALA A 56 0.19 -6.66 -5.14
N ALA A 57 -1.15 -6.84 -5.13
CA ALA A 57 -2.09 -5.95 -5.78
C ALA A 57 -2.08 -4.54 -5.18
N THR A 58 -2.10 -4.44 -3.84
CA THR A 58 -2.01 -3.15 -3.14
C THR A 58 -0.72 -2.42 -3.48
N TYR A 59 0.44 -3.06 -3.37
CA TYR A 59 1.72 -2.41 -3.68
C TYR A 59 1.91 -2.14 -5.17
N ASN A 60 1.29 -2.93 -6.06
CA ASN A 60 1.25 -2.63 -7.49
C ASN A 60 0.51 -1.31 -7.78
N ALA A 61 -0.61 -1.04 -7.09
CA ALA A 61 -1.34 0.21 -7.23
C ALA A 61 -0.47 1.43 -6.89
N PHE A 62 0.23 1.37 -5.75
CA PHE A 62 1.09 2.48 -5.32
C PHE A 62 2.40 2.57 -6.10
N ASP A 63 2.89 1.48 -6.66
CA ASP A 63 3.97 1.51 -7.64
C ASP A 63 3.56 2.24 -8.93
N LEU A 64 2.33 2.06 -9.41
CA LEU A 64 1.80 2.87 -10.52
C LEU A 64 1.70 4.36 -10.18
N VAL A 65 1.28 4.72 -8.95
CA VAL A 65 1.29 6.13 -8.50
C VAL A 65 2.69 6.72 -8.60
N GLN A 66 3.70 6.00 -8.07
CA GLN A 66 5.10 6.44 -8.15
C GLN A 66 5.55 6.63 -9.61
N ARG A 67 5.25 5.66 -10.48
CA ARG A 67 5.63 5.69 -11.90
C ARG A 67 4.98 6.82 -12.68
N VAL A 68 3.70 7.10 -12.44
CA VAL A 68 3.00 8.26 -13.04
C VAL A 68 3.70 9.56 -12.63
N TRP A 69 4.00 9.75 -11.34
CA TRP A 69 4.68 10.97 -10.88
C TRP A 69 6.12 11.09 -11.39
N LEU A 70 6.88 9.99 -11.49
CA LEU A 70 8.20 10.02 -12.12
C LEU A 70 8.13 10.43 -13.60
N ASP A 71 7.10 10.03 -14.35
CA ASP A 71 6.91 10.47 -15.73
C ASP A 71 6.56 11.98 -15.86
N THR A 72 5.97 12.57 -14.81
CA THR A 72 5.83 14.05 -14.69
C THR A 72 7.15 14.76 -14.39
N LYS A 73 8.26 14.03 -14.27
CA LYS A 73 9.61 14.50 -13.91
C LYS A 73 9.72 15.05 -12.49
N ARG A 74 8.81 14.66 -11.60
CA ARG A 74 8.88 14.95 -10.17
C ARG A 74 9.75 13.91 -9.47
N GLN A 75 10.27 14.28 -8.30
CA GLN A 75 10.78 13.29 -7.36
C GLN A 75 9.62 12.70 -6.56
N VAL A 76 9.79 11.48 -6.06
CA VAL A 76 8.82 10.85 -5.16
C VAL A 76 9.51 10.54 -3.84
N HIS A 77 8.89 10.98 -2.75
CA HIS A 77 9.28 10.68 -1.38
C HIS A 77 8.22 9.75 -0.79
N TYR A 78 8.53 8.46 -0.89
CA TYR A 78 7.75 7.34 -0.48
C TYR A 78 8.24 6.77 0.85
N VAL A 79 7.33 6.64 1.80
CA VAL A 79 7.52 6.03 3.12
C VAL A 79 6.58 4.83 3.27
N GLN A 80 7.10 3.74 3.80
CA GLN A 80 6.33 2.55 4.14
C GLN A 80 6.83 1.99 5.47
N ASN A 81 5.92 1.56 6.35
CA ASN A 81 6.29 0.90 7.59
C ASN A 81 6.41 -0.62 7.45
N VAL A 82 6.82 -1.28 8.52
CA VAL A 82 6.56 -2.70 8.79
C VAL A 82 5.97 -2.76 10.20
N THR A 83 4.81 -3.37 10.36
CA THR A 83 4.23 -3.60 11.69
C THR A 83 4.87 -4.85 12.28
N ASP A 84 6.15 -4.75 12.65
CA ASP A 84 6.99 -5.85 13.14
C ASP A 84 6.74 -6.23 14.61
N VAL A 85 5.72 -5.65 15.24
CA VAL A 85 5.12 -6.09 16.50
C VAL A 85 3.60 -5.94 16.41
N ASP A 86 2.85 -7.02 16.51
CA ASP A 86 1.38 -7.00 16.45
C ASP A 86 0.79 -8.31 16.98
N ASP A 87 -0.49 -8.32 17.35
CA ASP A 87 -1.16 -9.50 17.92
C ASP A 87 -1.11 -10.71 16.97
N PRO A 88 -1.44 -10.60 15.66
CA PRO A 88 -1.38 -11.73 14.74
C PRO A 88 0.03 -12.32 14.56
N LEU A 89 1.07 -11.48 14.70
CA LEU A 89 2.46 -11.90 14.64
C LEU A 89 2.85 -12.71 15.89
N LEU A 90 2.48 -12.21 17.07
CA LEU A 90 2.74 -12.88 18.34
C LEU A 90 1.98 -14.21 18.44
N GLU A 91 0.69 -14.23 18.06
CA GLU A 91 -0.12 -15.44 17.98
C GLU A 91 0.51 -16.50 17.07
N ARG A 92 0.99 -16.08 15.89
CA ARG A 92 1.65 -16.96 14.94
C ARG A 92 2.98 -17.49 15.48
N ALA A 93 3.78 -16.64 16.12
CA ALA A 93 5.05 -17.03 16.72
C ALA A 93 4.85 -18.11 17.79
N ILE A 94 3.88 -17.92 18.69
CA ILE A 94 3.50 -18.88 19.74
C ILE A 94 3.04 -20.20 19.13
N ARG A 95 2.10 -20.15 18.18
CA ARG A 95 1.52 -21.34 17.54
C ARG A 95 2.58 -22.23 16.88
N ASP A 96 3.58 -21.60 16.28
CA ASP A 96 4.65 -22.30 15.55
C ASP A 96 5.88 -22.60 16.41
N GLY A 97 5.91 -22.14 17.67
CA GLY A 97 7.03 -22.35 18.57
C GLY A 97 8.31 -21.64 18.12
N VAL A 98 8.20 -20.48 17.48
CA VAL A 98 9.34 -19.69 16.98
C VAL A 98 9.40 -18.33 17.68
N ASP A 99 10.59 -17.73 17.70
CA ASP A 99 10.77 -16.36 18.17
C ASP A 99 10.08 -15.36 17.22
N TRP A 100 9.38 -14.36 17.78
CA TRP A 100 8.60 -13.40 17.00
C TRP A 100 9.50 -12.44 16.20
N THR A 101 10.68 -12.08 16.71
CA THR A 101 11.62 -11.22 15.98
C THR A 101 12.20 -11.99 14.79
N GLY A 102 12.59 -13.25 14.98
CA GLY A 102 13.05 -14.11 13.90
C GLY A 102 11.97 -14.43 12.86
N LEU A 103 10.70 -14.50 13.26
CA LEU A 103 9.55 -14.59 12.34
C LEU A 103 9.43 -13.30 11.51
N ALA A 104 9.38 -12.13 12.16
CA ALA A 104 9.26 -10.85 11.48
C ALA A 104 10.40 -10.61 10.49
N GLU A 105 11.65 -10.81 10.91
CA GLU A 105 12.84 -10.64 10.07
C GLU A 105 12.79 -11.52 8.81
N ARG A 106 12.38 -12.79 8.97
CA ARG A 106 12.30 -13.74 7.86
C ARG A 106 11.22 -13.35 6.86
N GLU A 107 10.01 -13.03 7.32
CA GLU A 107 8.91 -12.68 6.42
C GLU A 107 9.13 -11.30 5.78
N THR A 108 9.73 -10.34 6.49
CA THR A 108 10.18 -9.06 5.90
C THR A 108 11.28 -9.27 4.86
N ALA A 109 12.20 -10.22 5.05
CA ALA A 109 13.17 -10.58 4.02
C ALA A 109 12.50 -11.16 2.77
N LEU A 110 11.56 -12.09 2.95
CA LEU A 110 10.81 -12.69 1.85
C LEU A 110 9.96 -11.64 1.09
N PHE A 111 9.34 -10.71 1.81
CA PHE A 111 8.62 -9.58 1.23
C PHE A 111 9.53 -8.74 0.32
N ARG A 112 10.74 -8.39 0.78
CA ARG A 112 11.71 -7.64 -0.02
C ARG A 112 12.13 -8.38 -1.29
N GLU A 113 12.30 -9.70 -1.21
CA GLU A 113 12.58 -10.53 -2.40
C GLU A 113 11.42 -10.52 -3.39
N ASP A 114 10.18 -10.64 -2.90
CA ASP A 114 8.98 -10.58 -3.73
C ASP A 114 8.82 -9.21 -4.41
N MET A 115 9.01 -8.11 -3.66
CA MET A 115 8.94 -6.74 -4.21
C MET A 115 10.05 -6.48 -5.24
N THR A 116 11.26 -6.98 -4.99
CA THR A 116 12.37 -6.91 -5.96
C THR A 116 12.01 -7.65 -7.25
N ALA A 117 11.53 -8.88 -7.14
CA ALA A 117 11.19 -9.70 -8.29
C ALA A 117 10.06 -9.07 -9.13
N LEU A 118 9.07 -8.46 -8.48
CA LEU A 118 7.98 -7.74 -9.13
C LEU A 118 8.36 -6.33 -9.62
N ARG A 119 9.64 -5.93 -9.48
CA ARG A 119 10.16 -4.61 -9.86
C ARG A 119 9.37 -3.43 -9.27
N MET A 120 8.88 -3.61 -8.04
CA MET A 120 8.24 -2.52 -7.28
C MET A 120 9.30 -1.49 -6.90
N LEU A 121 8.99 -0.20 -7.00
CA LEU A 121 9.86 0.88 -6.58
C LEU A 121 9.89 0.95 -5.05
N PRO A 122 11.09 0.90 -4.42
CA PRO A 122 11.21 0.86 -2.98
C PRO A 122 10.90 2.22 -2.32
N PRO A 123 10.43 2.21 -1.07
CA PRO A 123 10.34 3.42 -0.27
C PRO A 123 11.74 3.97 0.04
N GLN A 124 11.88 5.29 0.15
CA GLN A 124 13.10 5.92 0.65
C GLN A 124 13.27 5.70 2.15
N HIS A 125 12.15 5.58 2.89
CA HIS A 125 12.16 5.21 4.31
C HIS A 125 11.32 3.96 4.54
N TYR A 126 11.98 2.90 5.02
CA TYR A 126 11.37 1.63 5.39
C TYR A 126 11.61 1.35 6.87
N ILE A 127 10.57 1.56 7.68
CA ILE A 127 10.70 1.75 9.13
C ILE A 127 9.83 0.74 9.89
N GLY A 128 10.41 0.04 10.86
CA GLY A 128 9.67 -0.91 11.69
C GLY A 128 8.89 -0.18 12.77
N ALA A 129 7.75 -0.73 13.20
CA ALA A 129 7.02 -0.25 14.36
C ALA A 129 7.92 -0.26 15.61
N VAL A 130 8.71 -1.31 15.81
CA VAL A 130 9.69 -1.41 16.92
C VAL A 130 10.75 -0.30 16.83
N GLU A 131 11.24 0.01 15.62
CA GLU A 131 12.20 1.09 15.38
C GLU A 131 11.59 2.48 15.70
N ALA A 132 10.27 2.64 15.53
CA ALA A 132 9.56 3.89 15.75
C ALA A 132 9.13 4.15 17.21
N ILE A 133 9.16 3.16 18.10
CA ILE A 133 8.70 3.28 19.50
C ILE A 133 9.26 4.51 20.25
N PRO A 134 10.56 4.84 20.16
CA PRO A 134 11.10 6.03 20.82
C PRO A 134 10.43 7.34 20.37
N GLY A 135 9.92 7.40 19.13
CA GLY A 135 9.16 8.53 18.61
C GLY A 135 7.68 8.51 18.97
N ILE A 136 7.10 7.33 19.24
CA ILE A 136 5.68 7.18 19.59
C ILE A 136 5.38 7.68 21.00
N VAL A 137 6.21 7.32 21.98
CA VAL A 137 5.97 7.65 23.41
C VAL A 137 5.73 9.16 23.62
N PRO A 138 6.59 10.07 23.12
CA PRO A 138 6.36 11.51 23.26
C PRO A 138 5.06 12.01 22.60
N LEU A 139 4.58 11.36 21.54
CA LEU A 139 3.33 11.74 20.89
C LEU A 139 2.12 11.37 21.77
N VAL A 140 2.14 10.18 22.36
CA VAL A 140 1.06 9.75 23.28
C VAL A 140 1.05 10.62 24.55
N GLU A 141 2.22 10.99 25.08
CA GLU A 141 2.34 11.92 26.21
C GLU A 141 1.73 13.30 25.86
N ARG A 142 2.03 13.83 24.67
CA ARG A 142 1.43 15.09 24.19
C ARG A 142 -0.08 15.01 24.06
N LEU A 143 -0.62 13.92 23.49
CA LEU A 143 -2.07 13.72 23.41
C LEU A 143 -2.72 13.70 24.80
N ARG A 144 -2.06 13.09 25.80
CA ARG A 144 -2.52 13.10 27.18
C ARG A 144 -2.49 14.51 27.79
N ASP A 145 -1.40 15.25 27.59
CA ASP A 145 -1.27 16.63 28.09
C ASP A 145 -2.29 17.59 27.47
N MET A 146 -2.71 17.31 26.22
CA MET A 146 -3.78 18.04 25.52
C MET A 146 -5.19 17.64 25.98
N GLY A 147 -5.32 16.63 26.86
CA GLY A 147 -6.62 16.07 27.28
C GLY A 147 -7.30 15.19 26.23
N ALA A 148 -6.60 14.87 25.14
CA ALA A 148 -7.09 14.04 24.04
C ALA A 148 -6.86 12.53 24.23
N ALA A 149 -6.11 12.15 25.27
CA ALA A 149 -5.93 10.76 25.68
C ALA A 149 -6.25 10.56 27.17
N TYR A 150 -6.66 9.34 27.53
CA TYR A 150 -6.96 8.98 28.92
C TYR A 150 -6.48 7.57 29.26
N GLU A 151 -6.13 7.37 30.53
CA GLU A 151 -5.74 6.06 31.05
C GLU A 151 -6.99 5.28 31.50
N LEU A 152 -6.97 3.98 31.24
CA LEU A 152 -7.96 3.02 31.70
C LEU A 152 -7.24 1.72 32.04
N GLU A 153 -7.13 1.42 33.35
CA GLU A 153 -6.45 0.23 33.88
C GLU A 153 -5.02 0.03 33.35
N GLY A 154 -4.26 1.13 33.24
CA GLY A 154 -2.88 1.16 32.75
C GLY A 154 -2.74 1.29 31.23
N ASP A 155 -3.76 0.91 30.45
CA ASP A 155 -3.79 1.15 29.01
C ASP A 155 -4.16 2.61 28.72
N VAL A 156 -3.69 3.18 27.61
CA VAL A 156 -3.96 4.57 27.20
C VAL A 156 -4.75 4.60 25.91
N TYR A 157 -5.85 5.37 25.90
CA TYR A 157 -6.78 5.48 24.78
C TYR A 157 -6.85 6.92 24.27
N PHE A 158 -6.99 7.07 22.96
CA PHE A 158 -7.34 8.33 22.33
C PHE A 158 -8.85 8.56 22.44
N SER A 159 -9.26 9.78 22.76
CA SER A 159 -10.67 10.16 22.76
C SER A 159 -11.05 10.73 21.39
N VAL A 160 -11.83 9.97 20.60
CA VAL A 160 -12.22 10.38 19.23
C VAL A 160 -13.03 11.68 19.21
N GLU A 161 -13.70 12.01 20.32
CA GLU A 161 -14.40 13.30 20.49
C GLU A 161 -13.46 14.51 20.46
N SER A 162 -12.15 14.30 20.60
CA SER A 162 -11.14 15.37 20.52
C SER A 162 -10.86 15.81 19.09
N ASP A 163 -11.24 15.01 18.09
CA ASP A 163 -11.09 15.35 16.67
C ASP A 163 -12.43 15.81 16.08
N PRO A 164 -12.60 17.10 15.73
CA PRO A 164 -13.82 17.59 15.09
C PRO A 164 -14.02 17.05 13.66
N HIS A 165 -13.01 16.41 13.05
CA HIS A 165 -13.09 15.81 11.71
C HIS A 165 -13.24 14.29 11.73
N PHE A 166 -13.39 13.66 12.90
CA PHE A 166 -13.53 12.21 13.01
C PHE A 166 -14.70 11.69 12.16
N GLY A 167 -14.43 10.68 11.34
CA GLY A 167 -15.38 10.03 10.43
C GLY A 167 -15.37 10.59 9.01
N GLN A 168 -14.60 11.63 8.71
CA GLN A 168 -14.51 12.21 7.38
C GLN A 168 -13.72 11.34 6.39
N VAL A 169 -12.81 10.48 6.86
CA VAL A 169 -12.01 9.62 5.96
C VAL A 169 -12.86 8.46 5.45
N SER A 170 -13.51 7.71 6.33
CA SER A 170 -14.23 6.49 6.01
C SER A 170 -15.68 6.74 5.61
N ARG A 171 -16.27 7.85 6.08
CA ARG A 171 -17.69 8.22 5.86
C ARG A 171 -18.68 7.16 6.30
N LEU A 172 -18.29 6.33 7.26
CA LEU A 172 -19.14 5.30 7.83
C LEU A 172 -20.01 5.86 8.94
N ASP A 173 -21.18 5.26 9.16
CA ASP A 173 -21.97 5.54 10.35
C ASP A 173 -21.37 4.86 11.59
N ALA A 174 -21.80 5.31 12.78
CA ALA A 174 -21.27 4.82 14.05
C ALA A 174 -21.51 3.31 14.27
N ALA A 175 -22.58 2.74 13.70
CA ALA A 175 -22.87 1.31 13.85
C ALA A 175 -21.90 0.46 13.01
N ALA A 176 -21.65 0.86 11.77
CA ALA A 176 -20.65 0.26 10.90
C ALA A 176 -19.24 0.41 11.48
N MET A 177 -18.89 1.60 11.97
CA MET A 177 -17.60 1.84 12.65
C MET A 177 -17.42 0.92 13.85
N ARG A 178 -18.45 0.76 14.71
CA ARG A 178 -18.35 -0.11 15.88
C ARG A 178 -18.13 -1.57 15.49
N LEU A 179 -18.87 -2.06 14.48
CA LEU A 179 -18.75 -3.43 13.99
C LEU A 179 -17.34 -3.68 13.42
N LEU A 180 -16.88 -2.81 12.52
CA LEU A 180 -15.57 -2.96 11.87
C LEU A 180 -14.41 -2.78 12.87
N SER A 181 -14.57 -1.90 13.86
CA SER A 181 -13.58 -1.77 14.94
C SER A 181 -13.42 -3.09 15.68
N ALA A 182 -14.52 -3.75 16.08
CA ALA A 182 -14.47 -5.06 16.74
C ALA A 182 -13.80 -6.15 15.88
N GLU A 183 -14.04 -6.13 14.56
CA GLU A 183 -13.45 -7.12 13.63
C GLU A 183 -11.96 -6.88 13.39
N ARG A 184 -11.51 -5.62 13.42
CA ARG A 184 -10.18 -5.18 12.95
C ARG A 184 -9.26 -4.73 14.09
N GLY A 185 -9.31 -5.45 15.20
CA GLY A 185 -8.37 -5.28 16.33
C GLY A 185 -8.76 -4.21 17.36
N GLY A 186 -9.92 -3.60 17.23
CA GLY A 186 -10.49 -2.71 18.24
C GLY A 186 -11.22 -3.46 19.36
N ASP A 187 -11.48 -2.75 20.45
CA ASP A 187 -12.06 -3.29 21.69
C ASP A 187 -13.32 -2.52 22.14
N PRO A 188 -14.36 -2.39 21.29
CA PRO A 188 -15.51 -1.52 21.55
C PRO A 188 -16.39 -1.92 22.74
N ASP A 189 -16.15 -3.11 23.31
CA ASP A 189 -16.83 -3.62 24.50
C ASP A 189 -16.00 -3.51 25.79
N ARG A 190 -14.77 -2.95 25.72
CA ARG A 190 -13.92 -2.78 26.90
C ARG A 190 -14.58 -1.85 27.93
N PRO A 191 -14.88 -2.34 29.15
CA PRO A 191 -15.57 -1.54 30.16
C PRO A 191 -14.76 -0.31 30.57
N GLY A 192 -15.45 0.83 30.74
CA GLY A 192 -14.83 2.07 31.21
C GLY A 192 -14.34 3.01 30.10
N LYS A 193 -14.34 2.60 28.83
CA LYS A 193 -14.07 3.51 27.71
C LYS A 193 -15.11 4.64 27.67
N LYS A 194 -14.66 5.87 27.38
CA LYS A 194 -15.54 7.04 27.22
C LYS A 194 -16.42 6.90 25.98
N ASN A 195 -15.82 6.46 24.88
CA ASN A 195 -16.51 6.13 23.65
C ASN A 195 -16.06 4.74 23.17
N PRO A 196 -16.97 3.86 22.71
CA PRO A 196 -16.59 2.57 22.16
C PRO A 196 -15.56 2.60 21.02
N LEU A 197 -15.52 3.69 20.25
CA LEU A 197 -14.62 3.84 19.11
C LEU A 197 -13.25 4.38 19.50
N ASP A 198 -13.03 4.79 20.75
CA ASP A 198 -11.73 5.28 21.24
C ASP A 198 -10.64 4.23 20.97
N PRO A 199 -9.65 4.49 20.11
CA PRO A 199 -8.60 3.51 19.84
C PRO A 199 -7.53 3.54 20.93
N MET A 200 -6.87 2.40 21.12
CA MET A 200 -5.72 2.29 22.00
C MET A 200 -4.49 3.00 21.39
N LEU A 201 -3.80 3.77 22.22
CA LEU A 201 -2.52 4.43 21.91
C LEU A 201 -1.34 3.68 22.52
N TRP A 202 -1.53 3.12 23.72
CA TRP A 202 -0.50 2.38 24.44
C TRP A 202 -1.15 1.26 25.24
N MET A 203 -0.71 0.03 25.01
CA MET A 203 -1.12 -1.14 25.78
C MET A 203 -0.12 -1.38 26.90
N ALA A 204 -0.59 -1.44 28.15
CA ALA A 204 0.22 -1.80 29.29
C ALA A 204 0.78 -3.23 29.13
N ALA A 205 1.97 -3.45 29.68
CA ALA A 205 2.65 -4.73 29.57
C ALA A 205 1.77 -5.89 30.08
N ARG A 206 1.63 -6.93 29.24
CA ARG A 206 0.98 -8.19 29.58
C ARG A 206 2.03 -9.28 29.81
N GLU A 207 1.70 -10.28 30.62
CA GLU A 207 2.59 -11.42 30.86
C GLU A 207 2.79 -12.22 29.56
N GLY A 208 4.06 -12.49 29.22
CA GLY A 208 4.41 -13.24 28.00
C GLY A 208 4.45 -12.42 26.71
N GLU A 209 4.06 -11.15 26.72
CA GLU A 209 4.16 -10.24 25.56
C GLU A 209 5.43 -9.39 25.60
N PRO A 210 5.99 -8.99 24.44
CA PRO A 210 7.07 -8.01 24.40
C PRO A 210 6.58 -6.66 24.94
N SER A 211 7.47 -5.97 25.67
CA SER A 211 7.19 -4.63 26.20
C SER A 211 8.44 -3.77 26.25
N TRP A 212 8.24 -2.49 25.99
CA TRP A 212 9.24 -1.44 25.99
C TRP A 212 9.02 -0.50 27.18
N ASP A 213 10.05 0.28 27.50
CA ASP A 213 9.93 1.35 28.47
C ASP A 213 9.16 2.53 27.84
N GLY A 214 7.91 2.73 28.26
CA GLY A 214 7.05 3.83 27.81
C GLY A 214 7.21 5.10 28.64
N GLY A 215 8.22 5.20 29.51
CA GLY A 215 8.44 6.37 30.35
C GLY A 215 7.23 6.64 31.24
N SER A 216 6.58 7.80 31.06
CA SER A 216 5.41 8.17 31.88
C SER A 216 4.13 7.41 31.52
N LEU A 217 4.15 6.58 30.48
CA LEU A 217 3.07 5.65 30.11
C LEU A 217 3.23 4.28 30.79
N GLY A 218 4.35 4.05 31.49
CA GLY A 218 4.70 2.76 32.03
C GLY A 218 5.18 1.77 30.96
N ARG A 219 5.55 0.55 31.39
CA ARG A 219 5.98 -0.50 30.45
C ARG A 219 4.81 -0.96 29.60
N GLY A 220 5.03 -1.14 28.32
CA GLY A 220 3.96 -1.51 27.38
C GLY A 220 4.42 -1.55 25.93
N ARG A 221 3.46 -1.46 25.01
CA ARG A 221 3.69 -1.41 23.56
C ARG A 221 2.70 -0.45 22.89
N PRO A 222 3.04 0.13 21.73
CA PRO A 222 2.16 1.04 21.04
C PRO A 222 0.87 0.37 20.56
N GLY A 223 -0.18 1.17 20.38
CA GLY A 223 -1.35 0.79 19.59
C GLY A 223 -1.09 0.95 18.09
N TRP A 224 -1.73 0.12 17.28
CA TRP A 224 -1.46 -0.01 15.84
C TRP A 224 -1.52 1.32 15.06
N HIS A 225 -2.51 2.18 15.32
CA HIS A 225 -2.70 3.38 14.50
C HIS A 225 -1.66 4.48 14.78
N ILE A 226 -1.18 4.61 16.02
CA ILE A 226 -0.21 5.66 16.37
C ILE A 226 1.19 5.36 15.81
N GLU A 227 1.50 4.10 15.52
CA GLU A 227 2.75 3.68 14.86
C GLU A 227 2.91 4.36 13.49
N CYS A 228 1.92 4.17 12.61
CA CYS A 228 1.93 4.76 11.27
C CYS A 228 1.97 6.29 11.32
N VAL A 229 1.28 6.90 12.29
CA VAL A 229 1.26 8.36 12.46
C VAL A 229 2.63 8.89 12.87
N ALA A 230 3.30 8.23 13.82
CA ALA A 230 4.65 8.64 14.23
C ALA A 230 5.63 8.62 13.05
N ILE A 231 5.61 7.54 12.26
CA ILE A 231 6.47 7.37 11.09
C ILE A 231 6.12 8.40 10.00
N ALA A 232 4.83 8.58 9.70
CA ALA A 232 4.38 9.52 8.67
C ALA A 232 4.74 10.97 9.02
N LEU A 233 4.51 11.40 10.27
CA LEU A 233 4.82 12.76 10.71
C LEU A 233 6.32 13.04 10.73
N ASP A 234 7.15 12.07 11.15
CA ASP A 234 8.61 12.24 11.20
C ASP A 234 9.21 12.40 9.80
N HIS A 235 8.73 11.64 8.82
CA HIS A 235 9.33 11.61 7.48
C HIS A 235 8.64 12.50 6.45
N LEU A 236 7.34 12.75 6.59
CA LEU A 236 6.55 13.51 5.60
C LEU A 236 5.94 14.79 6.17
N GLY A 237 5.70 14.85 7.48
CA GLY A 237 4.91 15.92 8.11
C GLY A 237 3.43 15.87 7.70
N MET A 238 2.69 16.95 7.97
CA MET A 238 1.28 17.08 7.56
C MET A 238 1.11 17.44 6.08
N GLY A 239 -0.10 17.23 5.57
CA GLY A 239 -0.53 17.60 4.21
C GLY A 239 0.25 16.89 3.10
N PHE A 240 0.77 15.68 3.35
CA PHE A 240 1.39 14.87 2.30
C PHE A 240 0.34 14.42 1.27
N ASP A 241 0.78 14.03 0.07
CA ASP A 241 -0.11 13.97 -1.09
C ASP A 241 -1.03 12.74 -1.05
N VAL A 242 -0.53 11.57 -0.62
CA VAL A 242 -1.29 10.32 -0.56
C VAL A 242 -1.03 9.52 0.72
N GLN A 243 -2.09 9.18 1.44
CA GLN A 243 -2.13 8.06 2.39
C GLN A 243 -2.72 6.84 1.68
N GLY A 244 -1.96 5.74 1.64
CA GLY A 244 -2.28 4.54 0.86
C GLY A 244 -2.40 3.26 1.67
N GLY A 245 -3.26 2.34 1.24
CA GLY A 245 -3.39 1.00 1.80
C GLY A 245 -4.43 0.13 1.08
N GLY A 246 -4.75 -1.03 1.64
CA GLY A 246 -5.94 -1.81 1.25
C GLY A 246 -7.23 -1.14 1.74
N SER A 247 -8.37 -1.43 1.11
CA SER A 247 -9.68 -0.86 1.48
C SER A 247 -10.15 -1.23 2.89
N ASP A 248 -9.62 -2.32 3.44
CA ASP A 248 -9.81 -2.69 4.84
C ASP A 248 -9.13 -1.74 5.83
N LEU A 249 -8.14 -0.96 5.41
CA LEU A 249 -7.46 0.03 6.25
C LEU A 249 -8.18 1.38 6.31
N ALA A 250 -9.15 1.65 5.42
CA ALA A 250 -9.92 2.89 5.44
C ALA A 250 -10.56 3.14 6.83
N PHE A 251 -11.05 2.07 7.46
CA PHE A 251 -11.49 2.07 8.85
C PHE A 251 -11.15 0.74 9.55
N PRO A 252 -10.66 0.74 10.79
CA PRO A 252 -10.40 1.92 11.63
C PRO A 252 -9.08 2.64 11.30
N HIS A 253 -8.14 1.96 10.65
CA HIS A 253 -6.73 2.34 10.70
C HIS A 253 -6.42 3.76 10.19
N HIS A 254 -6.83 4.11 8.98
CA HIS A 254 -6.56 5.45 8.42
C HIS A 254 -7.40 6.55 9.07
N GLU A 255 -8.65 6.28 9.45
CA GLU A 255 -9.48 7.23 10.19
C GLU A 255 -8.85 7.59 11.54
N MET A 256 -8.49 6.59 12.33
CA MET A 256 -7.88 6.80 13.65
C MET A 256 -6.50 7.45 13.52
N GLY A 257 -5.69 7.01 12.55
CA GLY A 257 -4.39 7.62 12.27
C GLY A 257 -4.52 9.10 11.90
N ALA A 258 -5.46 9.44 11.02
CA ALA A 258 -5.76 10.82 10.69
C ALA A 258 -6.14 11.62 11.94
N SER A 259 -7.04 11.12 12.78
CA SER A 259 -7.45 11.82 14.01
C SER A 259 -6.31 12.05 14.99
N HIS A 260 -5.43 11.06 15.19
CA HIS A 260 -4.25 11.24 16.02
C HIS A 260 -3.36 12.38 15.50
N ALA A 261 -3.05 12.37 14.19
CA ALA A 261 -2.18 13.37 13.58
C ALA A 261 -2.78 14.79 13.64
N GLN A 262 -4.06 14.92 13.33
CA GLN A 262 -4.77 16.20 13.34
C GLN A 262 -4.82 16.81 14.74
N VAL A 263 -5.14 16.01 15.75
CA VAL A 263 -5.17 16.51 17.14
C VAL A 263 -3.76 16.82 17.63
N LEU A 264 -2.76 15.98 17.33
CA LEU A 264 -1.37 16.22 17.70
C LEU A 264 -0.80 17.54 17.17
N THR A 265 -1.19 17.91 15.95
CA THR A 265 -0.58 19.04 15.22
C THR A 265 -1.46 20.28 15.22
N GLY A 266 -2.77 20.14 15.41
CA GLY A 266 -3.74 21.20 15.18
C GLY A 266 -3.95 21.54 13.71
N GLU A 267 -3.43 20.71 12.79
CA GLU A 267 -3.49 20.91 11.34
C GLU A 267 -4.45 19.91 10.69
N PHE A 268 -5.07 20.34 9.58
CA PHE A 268 -5.94 19.51 8.76
C PHE A 268 -5.74 19.84 7.27
N PRO A 269 -5.71 18.84 6.36
CA PRO A 269 -5.75 17.40 6.62
C PRO A 269 -4.36 16.77 6.85
N MET A 270 -4.32 15.55 7.39
CA MET A 270 -3.09 14.73 7.49
C MET A 270 -2.54 14.40 6.09
N ALA A 271 -3.39 13.85 5.22
CA ALA A 271 -3.09 13.60 3.81
C ALA A 271 -4.09 14.32 2.92
N LYS A 272 -3.65 14.77 1.73
CA LYS A 272 -4.53 15.43 0.74
C LYS A 272 -5.51 14.46 0.07
N ALA A 273 -5.15 13.19 -0.03
CA ALA A 273 -6.01 12.13 -0.52
C ALA A 273 -5.74 10.81 0.23
N TYR A 274 -6.81 10.05 0.47
CA TYR A 274 -6.78 8.70 1.00
C TYR A 274 -7.14 7.72 -0.13
N VAL A 275 -6.16 6.93 -0.55
CA VAL A 275 -6.25 6.06 -1.72
C VAL A 275 -6.22 4.61 -1.25
N HIS A 276 -7.22 3.83 -1.67
CA HIS A 276 -7.38 2.45 -1.20
C HIS A 276 -7.51 1.45 -2.34
N ALA A 277 -6.71 0.40 -2.30
CA ALA A 277 -6.78 -0.72 -3.24
C ALA A 277 -7.89 -1.70 -2.84
N GLY A 278 -8.56 -2.29 -3.83
CA GLY A 278 -9.55 -3.35 -3.66
C GLY A 278 -8.94 -4.64 -3.11
N MET A 279 -9.79 -5.52 -2.61
CA MET A 279 -9.41 -6.79 -2.02
C MET A 279 -9.33 -7.90 -3.07
N VAL A 280 -8.41 -8.85 -2.84
CA VAL A 280 -8.27 -10.03 -3.70
C VAL A 280 -8.89 -11.25 -3.01
N ALA A 281 -9.73 -11.98 -3.75
CA ALA A 281 -10.43 -13.19 -3.31
C ALA A 281 -9.86 -14.45 -3.99
N LEU A 282 -10.15 -15.62 -3.41
CA LEU A 282 -9.89 -16.94 -3.98
C LEU A 282 -11.04 -17.90 -3.63
N ASP A 283 -11.59 -18.58 -4.64
CA ASP A 283 -12.68 -19.56 -4.55
C ASP A 283 -13.97 -18.98 -3.94
N GLY A 284 -14.38 -17.79 -4.40
CA GLY A 284 -15.58 -17.08 -3.94
C GLY A 284 -15.48 -16.48 -2.54
N GLU A 285 -14.32 -16.60 -1.88
CA GLU A 285 -14.07 -16.11 -0.54
C GLU A 285 -12.92 -15.10 -0.55
N LYS A 286 -13.02 -14.04 0.27
CA LYS A 286 -11.87 -13.14 0.50
C LYS A 286 -10.65 -13.99 0.85
N MET A 287 -9.50 -13.72 0.20
CA MET A 287 -8.25 -14.40 0.55
C MET A 287 -7.95 -14.08 2.01
N SER A 288 -7.97 -15.10 2.86
CA SER A 288 -7.65 -14.95 4.27
C SER A 288 -6.90 -16.17 4.75
N LYS A 289 -5.93 -15.93 5.64
CA LYS A 289 -5.13 -16.99 6.22
C LYS A 289 -5.97 -18.00 6.99
N SER A 290 -7.04 -17.56 7.67
CA SER A 290 -7.98 -18.44 8.38
C SER A 290 -8.64 -19.49 7.48
N LYS A 291 -8.74 -19.23 6.17
CA LYS A 291 -9.32 -20.13 5.18
C LYS A 291 -8.27 -20.96 4.42
N GLY A 292 -6.97 -20.68 4.61
CA GLY A 292 -5.88 -21.40 3.96
C GLY A 292 -5.82 -21.21 2.43
N ASN A 293 -6.52 -20.21 1.89
CA ASN A 293 -6.73 -19.98 0.46
C ASN A 293 -5.81 -18.87 -0.10
N LEU A 294 -4.53 -18.87 0.29
CA LEU A 294 -3.58 -17.83 -0.13
C LEU A 294 -2.75 -18.27 -1.34
N VAL A 295 -2.67 -17.40 -2.34
CA VAL A 295 -1.68 -17.50 -3.44
C VAL A 295 -0.51 -16.58 -3.13
N PHE A 296 0.67 -17.16 -2.97
CA PHE A 296 1.88 -16.44 -2.60
C PHE A 296 2.75 -16.10 -3.82
N VAL A 297 3.26 -14.87 -3.88
CA VAL A 297 4.22 -14.42 -4.91
C VAL A 297 5.43 -15.35 -4.94
N SER A 298 6.02 -15.60 -3.78
CA SER A 298 7.20 -16.47 -3.64
C SER A 298 6.97 -17.90 -4.12
N LYS A 299 5.73 -18.41 -4.04
CA LYS A 299 5.38 -19.73 -4.55
C LYS A 299 5.33 -19.73 -6.08
N LEU A 300 4.60 -18.78 -6.68
CA LEU A 300 4.56 -18.63 -8.14
C LEU A 300 5.97 -18.47 -8.73
N ARG A 301 6.82 -17.66 -8.10
CA ARG A 301 8.24 -17.49 -8.52
C ARG A 301 9.02 -18.80 -8.46
N ARG A 302 8.88 -19.57 -7.38
CA ARG A 302 9.55 -20.88 -7.22
C ARG A 302 9.05 -21.91 -8.23
N ASP A 303 7.78 -21.81 -8.62
CA ASP A 303 7.16 -22.66 -9.64
C ASP A 303 7.55 -22.22 -11.07
N GLY A 304 8.42 -21.21 -11.21
CA GLY A 304 9.00 -20.78 -12.48
C GLY A 304 8.18 -19.73 -13.24
N VAL A 305 7.17 -19.14 -12.60
CA VAL A 305 6.36 -18.07 -13.21
C VAL A 305 7.21 -16.80 -13.34
N ASP A 306 7.22 -16.22 -14.54
CA ASP A 306 7.88 -14.94 -14.80
C ASP A 306 7.21 -13.82 -13.97
N PRO A 307 7.95 -13.09 -13.13
CA PRO A 307 7.40 -11.98 -12.35
C PRO A 307 6.69 -10.90 -13.20
N ALA A 308 7.11 -10.70 -14.46
CA ALA A 308 6.41 -9.81 -15.39
C ALA A 308 4.99 -10.30 -15.70
N ALA A 309 4.76 -11.62 -15.76
CA ALA A 309 3.43 -12.19 -15.94
C ALA A 309 2.58 -12.07 -14.66
N ILE A 310 3.17 -12.28 -13.48
CA ILE A 310 2.48 -12.02 -12.20
C ILE A 310 2.02 -10.56 -12.16
N ARG A 311 2.89 -9.63 -12.56
CA ARG A 311 2.56 -8.22 -12.59
C ARG A 311 1.47 -7.87 -13.60
N LEU A 312 1.49 -8.46 -14.81
CA LEU A 312 0.42 -8.30 -15.79
C LEU A 312 -0.93 -8.87 -15.33
N ALA A 313 -0.91 -9.94 -14.52
CA ALA A 313 -2.11 -10.47 -13.88
C ALA A 313 -2.71 -9.43 -12.92
N LEU A 314 -1.89 -8.77 -12.09
CA LEU A 314 -2.36 -7.70 -11.19
C LEU A 314 -2.90 -6.49 -11.97
N LEU A 315 -2.21 -6.08 -13.03
CA LEU A 315 -2.58 -4.93 -13.86
C LEU A 315 -3.84 -5.16 -14.71
N ALA A 316 -4.30 -6.41 -14.86
CA ALA A 316 -5.51 -6.75 -15.58
C ALA A 316 -6.79 -6.27 -14.85
N HIS A 317 -6.66 -5.83 -13.60
CA HIS A 317 -7.74 -5.34 -12.77
C HIS A 317 -7.54 -3.87 -12.42
N HIS A 318 -8.64 -3.12 -12.39
CA HIS A 318 -8.62 -1.75 -11.89
C HIS A 318 -8.29 -1.78 -10.39
N TYR A 319 -7.37 -0.93 -9.91
CA TYR A 319 -6.80 -1.08 -8.57
C TYR A 319 -7.83 -1.03 -7.42
N ARG A 320 -8.95 -0.33 -7.61
CA ARG A 320 -10.07 -0.21 -6.65
C ARG A 320 -11.05 -1.37 -6.69
N ALA A 321 -11.04 -2.17 -7.75
CA ALA A 321 -11.99 -3.25 -7.89
C ALA A 321 -11.60 -4.40 -6.95
N ASP A 322 -12.59 -4.97 -6.26
CA ASP A 322 -12.44 -6.30 -5.69
C ASP A 322 -12.43 -7.31 -6.85
N TRP A 323 -11.53 -8.29 -6.79
CA TRP A 323 -11.40 -9.29 -7.85
C TRP A 323 -10.92 -10.63 -7.30
N GLU A 324 -11.10 -11.67 -8.08
CA GLU A 324 -10.77 -13.04 -7.71
C GLU A 324 -9.57 -13.54 -8.51
N TRP A 325 -8.59 -14.11 -7.81
CA TRP A 325 -7.49 -14.80 -8.45
C TRP A 325 -7.96 -16.15 -8.99
N THR A 326 -7.64 -16.43 -10.25
CA THR A 326 -7.84 -17.75 -10.86
C THR A 326 -6.63 -18.13 -11.70
N ASP A 327 -6.45 -19.42 -11.98
CA ASP A 327 -5.40 -19.89 -12.88
C ASP A 327 -5.54 -19.28 -14.29
N GLN A 328 -6.76 -18.94 -14.71
CA GLN A 328 -7.01 -18.27 -15.98
C GLN A 328 -6.39 -16.86 -16.01
N VAL A 329 -6.48 -16.09 -14.91
CA VAL A 329 -5.86 -14.75 -14.82
C VAL A 329 -4.36 -14.85 -15.09
N LEU A 330 -3.70 -15.86 -14.52
CA LEU A 330 -2.28 -16.09 -14.76
C LEU A 330 -1.99 -16.56 -16.19
N SER A 331 -2.78 -17.50 -16.72
CA SER A 331 -2.64 -17.98 -18.09
C SER A 331 -2.73 -16.85 -19.11
N ASP A 332 -3.74 -15.99 -18.97
CA ASP A 332 -3.96 -14.83 -19.84
C ASP A 332 -2.78 -13.85 -19.77
N ALA A 333 -2.23 -13.62 -18.56
CA ALA A 333 -1.09 -12.75 -18.36
C ALA A 333 0.21 -13.30 -18.99
N VAL A 334 0.42 -14.63 -18.92
CA VAL A 334 1.56 -15.30 -19.58
C VAL A 334 1.45 -15.20 -21.10
N GLU A 335 0.27 -15.45 -21.66
CA GLU A 335 0.03 -15.31 -23.09
C GLU A 335 0.22 -13.86 -23.57
N ARG A 336 -0.32 -12.89 -22.82
CA ARG A 336 -0.13 -11.45 -23.07
C ARG A 336 1.35 -11.09 -23.08
N LEU A 337 2.12 -11.54 -22.08
CA LEU A 337 3.56 -11.30 -22.00
C LEU A 337 4.27 -11.85 -23.24
N GLY A 338 3.97 -13.08 -23.64
CA GLY A 338 4.53 -13.70 -24.84
C GLY A 338 4.26 -12.90 -26.11
N ARG A 339 3.01 -12.43 -26.30
CA ARG A 339 2.62 -11.58 -27.44
C ARG A 339 3.37 -10.25 -27.45
N TRP A 340 3.49 -9.58 -26.30
CA TRP A 340 4.17 -8.30 -26.21
C TRP A 340 5.66 -8.42 -26.49
N ARG A 341 6.32 -9.43 -25.90
CA ARG A 341 7.74 -9.74 -26.17
C ARG A 341 8.00 -10.04 -27.64
N ALA A 342 7.15 -10.85 -28.27
CA ALA A 342 7.27 -11.15 -29.70
C ALA A 342 7.12 -9.90 -30.56
N ALA A 343 6.17 -9.00 -30.23
CA ALA A 343 5.94 -7.78 -30.97
C ALA A 343 7.12 -6.80 -30.91
N VAL A 344 7.72 -6.62 -29.72
CA VAL A 344 8.87 -5.71 -29.54
C VAL A 344 10.22 -6.30 -29.97
N SER A 345 10.29 -7.60 -30.26
CA SER A 345 11.52 -8.26 -30.73
C SER A 345 11.81 -8.06 -32.22
N ARG A 346 10.90 -7.41 -32.97
CA ARG A 346 11.07 -7.10 -34.39
C ARG A 346 11.95 -5.85 -34.59
N PRO A 347 12.67 -5.72 -35.72
CA PRO A 347 13.58 -4.59 -35.95
C PRO A 347 12.86 -3.25 -36.20
N ASP A 348 11.60 -3.29 -36.63
CA ASP A 348 10.75 -2.15 -36.93
C ASP A 348 9.33 -2.40 -36.43
N GLY A 349 8.50 -1.36 -36.31
CA GLY A 349 7.08 -1.51 -36.03
C GLY A 349 6.23 -0.27 -36.29
N PRO A 350 4.92 -0.31 -35.98
CA PRO A 350 4.06 0.85 -36.00
C PRO A 350 4.57 1.92 -35.03
N SER A 351 4.35 3.20 -35.35
CA SER A 351 4.74 4.29 -34.47
C SER A 351 4.25 4.09 -33.02
N ALA A 352 5.15 4.28 -32.05
CA ALA A 352 4.84 4.16 -30.63
C ALA A 352 4.16 5.40 -30.03
N ALA A 353 4.08 6.51 -30.76
CA ALA A 353 3.68 7.81 -30.20
C ALA A 353 2.26 7.80 -29.61
N ALA A 354 1.29 7.25 -30.34
CA ALA A 354 -0.09 7.16 -29.88
C ALA A 354 -0.21 6.22 -28.66
N LEU A 355 0.47 5.08 -28.69
CA LEU A 355 0.48 4.12 -27.57
C LEU A 355 0.97 4.76 -26.26
N VAL A 356 2.07 5.51 -26.30
CA VAL A 356 2.62 6.15 -25.09
C VAL A 356 1.61 7.14 -24.50
N GLU A 357 0.93 7.92 -25.34
CA GLU A 357 -0.08 8.87 -24.88
C GLU A 357 -1.34 8.20 -24.35
N GLU A 358 -1.76 7.07 -24.94
CA GLU A 358 -2.87 6.23 -24.46
C GLU A 358 -2.57 5.62 -23.08
N ILE A 359 -1.36 5.08 -22.87
CA ILE A 359 -0.94 4.56 -21.54
C ILE A 359 -0.96 5.68 -20.51
N ARG A 360 -0.40 6.86 -20.86
CA ARG A 360 -0.40 8.03 -19.97
C ARG A 360 -1.83 8.45 -19.61
N GLU A 361 -2.72 8.57 -20.61
CA GLU A 361 -4.11 8.96 -20.39
C GLU A 361 -4.82 7.99 -19.45
N ALA A 362 -4.71 6.69 -19.71
CA ALA A 362 -5.30 5.65 -18.89
C ALA A 362 -4.79 5.70 -17.44
N LEU A 363 -3.47 5.70 -17.23
CA LEU A 363 -2.90 5.68 -15.88
C LEU A 363 -3.14 7.00 -15.11
N THR A 364 -3.21 8.14 -15.79
CA THR A 364 -3.52 9.42 -15.13
C THR A 364 -4.99 9.58 -14.77
N ASN A 365 -5.86 8.72 -15.32
CA ASN A 365 -7.29 8.67 -15.01
C ASN A 365 -7.61 7.49 -14.07
N ASP A 366 -7.39 7.70 -12.77
CA ASP A 366 -7.63 6.74 -11.69
C ASP A 366 -6.88 5.42 -11.85
N LEU A 367 -5.63 5.48 -12.38
CA LEU A 367 -4.79 4.30 -12.57
C LEU A 367 -5.47 3.18 -13.37
N ASP A 368 -6.14 3.52 -14.48
CA ASP A 368 -6.83 2.56 -15.36
C ASP A 368 -5.81 1.67 -16.13
N ALA A 369 -5.15 0.79 -15.39
CA ALA A 369 -4.21 -0.18 -15.91
C ALA A 369 -4.84 -1.10 -16.96
N PRO A 370 -6.09 -1.60 -16.80
CA PRO A 370 -6.73 -2.40 -17.86
C PRO A 370 -6.76 -1.70 -19.22
N SER A 371 -7.14 -0.42 -19.28
CA SER A 371 -7.11 0.35 -20.53
C SER A 371 -5.69 0.54 -21.07
N ALA A 372 -4.70 0.73 -20.19
CA ALA A 372 -3.30 0.78 -20.59
C ALA A 372 -2.81 -0.56 -21.19
N LEU A 373 -3.19 -1.70 -20.60
CA LEU A 373 -2.86 -3.03 -21.14
C LEU A 373 -3.50 -3.23 -22.52
N LEU A 374 -4.76 -2.81 -22.69
CA LEU A 374 -5.47 -2.89 -23.97
C LEU A 374 -4.79 -2.05 -25.06
N ALA A 375 -4.21 -0.90 -24.71
CA ALA A 375 -3.44 -0.09 -25.66
C ALA A 375 -2.21 -0.85 -26.19
N VAL A 376 -1.46 -1.50 -25.30
CA VAL A 376 -0.29 -2.31 -25.69
C VAL A 376 -0.73 -3.56 -26.47
N ASP A 377 -1.83 -4.20 -26.08
CA ASP A 377 -2.42 -5.33 -26.82
C ASP A 377 -2.75 -4.93 -28.28
N ARG A 378 -3.35 -3.76 -28.49
CA ARG A 378 -3.65 -3.23 -29.83
C ARG A 378 -2.38 -2.99 -30.65
N TRP A 379 -1.36 -2.36 -30.05
CA TRP A 379 -0.09 -2.12 -30.75
C TRP A 379 0.60 -3.44 -31.13
N ALA A 380 0.63 -4.42 -30.22
CA ALA A 380 1.22 -5.74 -30.46
C ALA A 380 0.48 -6.51 -31.57
N ALA A 381 -0.86 -6.42 -31.61
CA ALA A 381 -1.66 -7.00 -32.69
C ALA A 381 -1.37 -6.34 -34.04
N LEU A 382 -1.35 -5.00 -34.09
CA LEU A 382 -1.04 -4.25 -35.30
C LEU A 382 0.35 -4.60 -35.85
N GLN A 383 1.34 -4.69 -34.96
CA GLN A 383 2.69 -5.11 -35.28
C GLN A 383 2.76 -6.53 -35.86
N THR A 384 1.91 -7.44 -35.39
CA THR A 384 1.84 -8.82 -35.88
C THR A 384 1.16 -8.89 -37.26
N GLU A 385 0.05 -8.17 -37.44
CA GLU A 385 -0.78 -8.23 -38.64
C GLU A 385 -0.23 -7.42 -39.81
N GLN A 386 0.30 -6.23 -39.53
CA GLN A 386 0.64 -5.23 -40.56
C GLN A 386 2.12 -4.84 -40.52
N GLY A 387 2.79 -5.02 -39.38
CA GLY A 387 4.16 -4.53 -39.16
C GLY A 387 4.24 -3.00 -39.16
N GLY A 388 5.43 -2.46 -39.41
CA GLY A 388 5.63 -1.03 -39.62
C GLY A 388 7.02 -0.73 -40.13
N THR A 389 7.39 0.54 -40.18
CA THR A 389 8.67 1.02 -40.74
C THR A 389 9.48 1.87 -39.75
N ASP A 390 8.97 2.07 -38.54
CA ASP A 390 9.66 2.82 -37.49
C ASP A 390 10.60 1.88 -36.73
N GLU A 391 11.90 1.96 -37.05
CA GLU A 391 12.97 1.17 -36.42
C GLU A 391 13.15 1.48 -34.91
N GLY A 392 12.67 2.65 -34.46
CA GLY A 392 12.76 3.05 -33.05
C GLY A 392 11.57 2.61 -32.20
N ALA A 393 10.42 2.31 -32.82
CA ALA A 393 9.17 2.07 -32.12
C ALA A 393 9.24 0.90 -31.11
N PRO A 394 9.75 -0.31 -31.45
CA PRO A 394 9.82 -1.42 -30.50
C PRO A 394 10.58 -1.08 -29.21
N GLY A 395 11.68 -0.32 -29.32
CA GLY A 395 12.45 0.16 -28.18
C GLY A 395 11.72 1.21 -27.34
N VAL A 396 10.95 2.10 -27.97
CA VAL A 396 10.11 3.07 -27.25
C VAL A 396 8.97 2.36 -26.52
N VAL A 397 8.30 1.39 -27.15
CA VAL A 397 7.24 0.58 -26.52
C VAL A 397 7.77 -0.16 -25.30
N SER A 398 8.91 -0.86 -25.44
CA SER A 398 9.53 -1.59 -24.33
C SER A 398 9.84 -0.68 -23.14
N ARG A 399 10.43 0.51 -23.41
CA ARG A 399 10.68 1.51 -22.36
C ARG A 399 9.39 2.05 -21.74
N ALA A 400 8.34 2.27 -22.53
CA ALA A 400 7.07 2.78 -22.03
C ALA A 400 6.39 1.78 -21.09
N VAL A 401 6.37 0.51 -21.47
CA VAL A 401 5.82 -0.58 -20.66
C VAL A 401 6.64 -0.79 -19.38
N ASP A 402 7.97 -0.72 -19.46
CA ASP A 402 8.82 -0.79 -18.25
C ASP A 402 8.63 0.44 -17.35
N ALA A 403 8.70 1.66 -17.90
CA ALA A 403 8.64 2.88 -17.11
C ALA A 403 7.28 3.07 -16.41
N LEU A 404 6.18 2.92 -17.16
CA LEU A 404 4.83 3.24 -16.69
C LEU A 404 4.12 2.06 -16.03
N LEU A 405 4.37 0.83 -16.49
CA LEU A 405 3.71 -0.36 -15.98
C LEU A 405 4.62 -1.25 -15.14
N GLY A 406 5.94 -1.03 -15.13
CA GLY A 406 6.91 -1.86 -14.39
C GLY A 406 7.15 -3.25 -14.96
N VAL A 407 6.78 -3.46 -16.23
CA VAL A 407 6.88 -4.76 -16.91
C VAL A 407 8.07 -4.73 -17.87
N ALA A 408 9.06 -5.58 -17.62
CA ALA A 408 10.21 -5.73 -18.50
C ALA A 408 9.90 -6.73 -19.63
N LEU A 409 9.86 -6.22 -20.87
CA LEU A 409 9.63 -6.99 -22.09
C LEU A 409 10.91 -7.60 -22.65
#